data_AF-A0A3D3F3K4-F1
#
_entry.id   AF-A0A3D3F3K4-F1
#
_cell.length_a   1.000
_cell.length_b   1.000
_cell.length_c   1.000
_cell.angle_alpha   90.00
_cell.angle_beta   90.00
_cell.angle_gamma   90.00
#
_symmetry.space_group_name_H-M   'P 1'
#
loop_
_entity.id
_entity.type
_entity.pdbx_description
1 polymer ?
#
loop_
_entity_poly.entity_id
_entity_poly.type
_entity_poly.pdbx_seq_one_letter_code
_entity_poly.pdbx_strand_id
1 'polypeptide(L)'
;DTAPTGHTLLLLDTTQSYHKEVERTHGDIPESVKNLLPRLRDKNETEVIIVTLPEATPVLEAQRLKEDLERAKIENSWWIVNNSLVSTATQNSVLKARAISEKRWINEVDTISSGNMALVPWFNQDLQGDKLRALYRA
;
A
#
# COMPACT_ATOMS: atom_id res chain seq x y z
N ASP A 1 0.21 -8.90 -4.83
CA ASP A 1 1.34 -9.14 -3.93
C ASP A 1 2.60 -8.70 -4.65
N THR A 2 3.11 -7.53 -4.30
CA THR A 2 4.30 -6.94 -4.91
C THR A 2 5.50 -7.17 -4.01
N ALA A 3 6.70 -7.22 -4.57
CA ALA A 3 7.90 -7.36 -3.76
C ALA A 3 7.97 -6.26 -2.66
N PRO A 4 8.45 -6.59 -1.45
CA PRO A 4 8.45 -5.67 -0.31
C PRO A 4 9.50 -4.54 -0.40
N THR A 5 10.37 -4.58 -1.42
CA THR A 5 11.40 -3.57 -1.67
C THR A 5 10.88 -2.50 -2.64
N GLY A 6 11.33 -1.25 -2.51
CA GLY A 6 10.93 -0.07 -3.35
C GLY A 6 11.05 -0.20 -4.88
N HIS A 7 11.36 -1.39 -5.41
CA HIS A 7 11.30 -1.74 -6.83
C HIS A 7 9.87 -1.72 -7.41
N THR A 8 8.83 -1.77 -6.58
CA THR A 8 7.42 -1.67 -7.04
C THR A 8 7.18 -0.41 -7.86
N LEU A 9 7.85 0.69 -7.51
CA LEU A 9 7.80 1.95 -8.24
C LEU A 9 8.89 2.09 -9.29
N LEU A 10 10.05 1.45 -9.11
CA LEU A 10 11.08 1.43 -10.13
C LEU A 10 10.57 0.77 -11.42
N LEU A 11 9.66 -0.22 -11.32
CA LEU A 11 8.91 -0.78 -12.46
C LEU A 11 7.97 0.23 -13.14
N LEU A 12 7.33 1.12 -12.38
CA LEU A 12 6.40 2.13 -12.90
C LEU A 12 7.14 3.33 -13.52
N ASP A 13 8.22 3.79 -12.88
CA ASP A 13 9.07 4.85 -13.41
C ASP A 13 9.90 4.38 -14.61
N THR A 14 10.39 3.13 -14.60
CA THR A 14 11.03 2.56 -15.80
C THR A 14 10.04 2.40 -16.93
N THR A 15 8.81 1.93 -16.70
CA THR A 15 7.82 1.86 -17.79
C THR A 15 7.42 3.24 -18.32
N GLN A 16 7.28 4.27 -17.47
CA GLN A 16 6.93 5.61 -17.92
C GLN A 16 8.10 6.34 -18.62
N SER A 17 9.31 6.21 -18.08
CA SER A 17 10.53 6.77 -18.69
C SER A 17 10.86 6.02 -19.99
N TYR A 18 10.73 4.69 -20.01
CA TYR A 18 10.85 3.88 -21.21
C TYR A 18 9.77 4.23 -22.24
N HIS A 19 8.52 4.46 -21.83
CA HIS A 19 7.49 4.90 -22.76
C HIS A 19 7.84 6.24 -23.41
N LYS A 20 8.30 7.23 -22.63
CA LYS A 20 8.78 8.52 -23.16
C LYS A 20 10.03 8.39 -24.03
N GLU A 21 10.96 7.52 -23.67
CA GLU A 21 12.19 7.25 -24.42
C GLU A 21 11.88 6.58 -25.77
N VAL A 22 10.94 5.62 -25.79
CA VAL A 22 10.51 4.92 -27.01
C VAL A 22 9.50 5.73 -27.85
N GLU A 23 8.81 6.72 -27.26
CA GLU A 23 8.12 7.74 -28.06
C GLU A 23 9.14 8.70 -28.72
N ARG A 24 10.24 9.03 -28.04
CA ARG A 24 11.32 9.90 -28.55
C ARG A 24 12.19 9.24 -29.61
N THR A 25 12.43 7.95 -29.46
CA THR A 25 13.26 7.14 -30.36
C THR A 25 12.27 6.27 -31.11
N HIS A 26 12.12 6.39 -32.44
CA HIS A 26 11.17 5.63 -33.27
C HIS A 26 11.38 4.09 -33.24
N GLY A 27 11.47 3.46 -32.07
CA GLY A 27 11.54 2.04 -31.84
C GLY A 27 10.17 1.50 -31.48
N ASP A 28 9.94 0.22 -31.79
CA ASP A 28 8.70 -0.45 -31.42
C ASP A 28 8.59 -0.60 -29.90
N ILE A 29 7.62 0.08 -29.29
CA ILE A 29 7.21 -0.20 -27.90
C ILE A 29 6.70 -1.65 -27.88
N PRO A 30 7.22 -2.53 -27.00
CA PRO A 30 6.68 -3.88 -26.83
C PRO A 30 5.18 -3.82 -26.55
N GLU A 31 4.41 -4.61 -27.29
CA GLU A 31 2.95 -4.59 -27.24
C GLU A 31 2.39 -4.88 -25.83
N SER A 32 3.15 -5.64 -25.02
CA SER A 32 2.83 -5.88 -23.61
C SER A 32 2.82 -4.61 -22.76
N VAL A 33 3.73 -3.66 -23.03
CA VAL A 33 3.84 -2.39 -22.29
C VAL A 33 2.76 -1.41 -22.73
N LYS A 34 2.46 -1.35 -24.04
CA LYS A 34 1.36 -0.51 -24.57
C LYS A 34 0.02 -0.82 -23.94
N ASN A 35 -0.25 -2.11 -23.67
CA ASN A 35 -1.52 -2.54 -23.09
C ASN A 35 -1.53 -2.50 -21.56
N LEU A 36 -0.39 -2.65 -20.90
CA LEU A 36 -0.32 -2.71 -19.43
C LEU A 36 -0.58 -1.36 -18.76
N LEU A 37 0.12 -0.30 -19.18
CA LEU A 37 0.03 1.01 -18.52
C LEU A 37 -1.38 1.63 -18.57
N PRO A 38 -2.11 1.61 -19.71
CA PRO A 38 -3.50 2.08 -19.75
C PRO A 38 -4.40 1.32 -18.77
N ARG A 39 -4.24 -0.01 -18.67
CA ARG A 39 -5.04 -0.85 -17.78
C ARG A 39 -4.74 -0.59 -16.31
N LEU A 40 -3.47 -0.35 -15.95
CA LEU A 40 -3.09 0.04 -14.59
C LEU A 40 -3.65 1.41 -14.17
N ARG A 41 -3.91 2.30 -15.15
CA ARG A 41 -4.51 3.61 -14.91
C ARG A 41 -6.04 3.60 -14.96
N ASP A 42 -6.65 2.54 -15.50
CA ASP A 42 -8.10 2.42 -15.57
C ASP A 42 -8.65 1.94 -14.23
N LYS A 43 -9.31 2.85 -13.50
CA LYS A 43 -9.95 2.57 -12.22
C LYS A 43 -11.06 1.52 -12.25
N ASN A 44 -11.60 1.21 -13.43
CA ASN A 44 -12.60 0.14 -13.58
C ASN A 44 -11.94 -1.24 -13.71
N GLU A 45 -10.65 -1.28 -14.06
CA GLU A 45 -9.89 -2.52 -14.24
C GLU A 45 -8.87 -2.77 -13.12
N THR A 46 -8.31 -1.71 -12.54
CA THR A 46 -7.23 -1.79 -11.56
C THR A 46 -7.53 -0.92 -10.34
N GLU A 47 -7.32 -1.50 -9.17
CA GLU A 47 -7.35 -0.81 -7.88
C GLU A 47 -6.07 -1.16 -7.11
N VAL A 48 -5.40 -0.14 -6.59
CA VAL A 48 -4.20 -0.31 -5.76
C VAL A 48 -4.56 -0.12 -4.29
N ILE A 49 -4.13 -1.07 -3.45
CA ILE A 49 -4.25 -1.00 -1.99
C ILE A 49 -2.85 -0.87 -1.38
N ILE A 50 -2.65 0.13 -0.54
CA ILE A 50 -1.39 0.34 0.17
C ILE A 50 -1.49 -0.30 1.55
N VAL A 51 -0.49 -1.11 1.91
CA VAL A 51 -0.39 -1.75 3.23
C VAL A 51 0.79 -1.16 3.98
N THR A 52 0.58 -0.75 5.22
CA THR A 52 1.64 -0.18 6.08
C THR A 52 1.51 -0.66 7.52
N LEU A 53 2.51 -0.36 8.35
CA LEU A 53 2.47 -0.52 9.80
C LEU A 53 2.19 0.83 10.46
N PRO A 54 1.58 0.87 11.66
CA PRO A 54 1.31 2.11 12.39
C PRO A 54 2.57 2.70 13.06
N GLU A 55 3.62 2.90 12.26
CA GLU A 55 4.94 3.38 12.68
C GLU A 55 5.42 4.49 11.75
N ALA A 56 6.36 5.31 12.22
CA ALA A 56 6.83 6.50 11.52
C ALA A 56 7.38 6.19 10.12
N THR A 57 8.38 5.31 10.04
CA THR A 57 9.07 5.00 8.78
C THR A 57 8.11 4.36 7.77
N PRO A 58 7.34 3.31 8.12
CA PRO A 58 6.41 2.69 7.17
C PRO A 58 5.32 3.65 6.67
N VAL A 59 4.79 4.54 7.50
CA VAL A 59 3.78 5.52 7.05
C VAL A 59 4.40 6.54 6.10
N LEU A 60 5.58 7.07 6.42
CA LEU A 60 6.28 8.04 5.56
C LEU A 60 6.69 7.41 4.21
N GLU A 61 7.10 6.14 4.20
CA GLU A 61 7.40 5.41 2.97
C GLU A 61 6.13 5.15 2.14
N ALA A 62 5.03 4.79 2.80
CA ALA A 62 3.74 4.60 2.15
C ALA A 62 3.17 5.92 1.56
N GLN A 63 3.40 7.06 2.23
CA GLN A 63 3.07 8.39 1.68
C GLN A 63 3.84 8.69 0.41
N ARG A 64 5.16 8.43 0.38
CA ARG A 64 5.96 8.57 -0.83
C ARG A 64 5.46 7.65 -1.95
N LEU A 65 5.07 6.41 -1.61
CA LEU A 65 4.46 5.50 -2.57
C LEU A 65 3.17 6.07 -3.17
N LYS A 66 2.30 6.67 -2.35
CA LYS A 66 1.10 7.35 -2.84
C LYS A 66 1.44 8.48 -3.81
N GLU A 67 2.38 9.35 -3.45
CA GLU A 67 2.83 10.46 -4.32
C GLU A 67 3.34 9.92 -5.67
N ASP A 68 4.11 8.84 -5.64
CA ASP A 68 4.65 8.23 -6.85
C ASP A 68 3.55 7.59 -7.72
N LEU A 69 2.53 6.96 -7.13
CA LEU A 69 1.35 6.46 -7.84
C LEU A 69 0.54 7.60 -8.48
N GLU A 70 0.35 8.71 -7.76
CA GLU A 70 -0.30 9.91 -8.29
C GLU A 70 0.46 10.48 -9.50
N ARG A 71 1.81 10.55 -9.44
CA ARG A 71 2.64 10.94 -10.58
C ARG A 71 2.48 10.00 -11.78
N ALA A 72 2.32 8.70 -11.52
CA ALA A 72 2.08 7.68 -12.54
C ALA A 72 0.63 7.67 -13.09
N LYS A 73 -0.27 8.47 -12.49
CA LYS A 73 -1.72 8.49 -12.74
C LYS A 73 -2.42 7.17 -12.42
N ILE A 74 -1.95 6.47 -11.39
CA ILE A 74 -2.54 5.24 -10.88
C ILE A 74 -3.28 5.58 -9.59
N GLU A 75 -4.57 5.25 -9.55
CA GLU A 75 -5.40 5.53 -8.37
C GLU A 75 -5.12 4.50 -7.26
N ASN A 76 -4.90 5.00 -6.05
CA ASN A 76 -4.95 4.21 -4.83
C ASN A 76 -6.24 4.56 -4.07
N SER A 77 -7.09 3.57 -3.86
CA SER A 77 -8.41 3.77 -3.25
C SER A 77 -8.43 3.47 -1.76
N TRP A 78 -7.60 2.52 -1.31
CA TRP A 78 -7.68 1.96 0.03
C TRP A 78 -6.32 1.78 0.70
N TRP A 79 -6.35 1.86 2.02
CA TRP A 79 -5.21 1.65 2.90
C TRP A 79 -5.50 0.53 3.91
N ILE A 80 -4.46 -0.23 4.24
CA ILE A 80 -4.50 -1.21 5.33
C ILE A 80 -3.39 -0.85 6.31
N VAL A 81 -3.78 -0.54 7.55
CA VAL A 81 -2.84 -0.41 8.67
C VAL A 81 -2.80 -1.74 9.40
N ASN A 82 -1.70 -2.48 9.18
CA ASN A 82 -1.56 -3.85 9.65
C ASN A 82 -0.84 -3.93 11.00
N ASN A 83 -1.03 -5.04 11.72
CA ASN A 83 -0.35 -5.36 12.97
C ASN A 83 -0.48 -4.29 14.07
N SER A 84 -1.65 -3.66 14.20
CA SER A 84 -1.87 -2.67 15.25
C SER A 84 -2.10 -3.30 16.63
N LEU A 85 -1.44 -2.77 17.65
CA LEU A 85 -1.66 -3.15 19.04
C LEU A 85 -2.83 -2.41 19.70
N VAL A 86 -3.35 -1.34 19.09
CA VAL A 86 -4.46 -0.53 19.65
C VAL A 86 -5.66 -1.38 20.06
N SER A 87 -5.97 -2.41 19.28
CA SER A 87 -7.13 -3.28 19.48
C SER A 87 -6.86 -4.54 20.31
N THR A 88 -5.64 -4.73 20.85
CA THR A 88 -5.22 -6.00 21.48
C THR A 88 -5.52 -6.12 22.98
N ALA A 89 -6.11 -5.08 23.60
CA ALA A 89 -6.45 -5.04 25.04
C ALA A 89 -5.34 -5.49 26.01
N THR A 90 -4.07 -5.30 25.62
CA THR A 90 -2.90 -5.73 26.39
C THR A 90 -2.82 -5.06 27.76
N GLN A 91 -2.38 -5.80 28.79
CA GLN A 91 -2.15 -5.27 30.14
C GLN A 91 -0.69 -4.86 30.39
N ASN A 92 0.23 -5.26 29.52
CA ASN A 92 1.65 -4.93 29.65
C ASN A 92 1.90 -3.44 29.40
N SER A 93 2.62 -2.78 30.31
CA SER A 93 2.87 -1.33 30.26
C SER A 93 3.63 -0.88 29.00
N VAL A 94 4.60 -1.68 28.53
CA VAL A 94 5.37 -1.39 27.32
C VAL A 94 4.50 -1.51 26.08
N LEU A 95 3.68 -2.56 25.99
CA LEU A 95 2.79 -2.77 24.85
C LEU A 95 1.65 -1.73 24.82
N LYS A 96 1.15 -1.29 25.99
CA LYS A 96 0.23 -0.15 26.07
C LYS A 96 0.87 1.14 25.54
N ALA A 97 2.10 1.42 25.94
CA ALA A 97 2.82 2.59 25.45
C ALA A 97 3.01 2.54 23.93
N ARG A 98 3.34 1.36 23.37
CA ARG A 98 3.43 1.15 21.92
C ARG A 98 2.09 1.40 21.22
N ALA A 99 1.00 0.79 21.70
CA ALA A 99 -0.34 1.03 21.18
C ALA A 99 -0.75 2.52 21.23
N ILE A 100 -0.35 3.26 22.26
CA ILE A 100 -0.61 4.71 22.33
C ILE A 100 0.16 5.45 21.23
N SER A 101 1.42 5.09 20.99
CA SER A 101 2.26 5.71 19.94
C SER A 101 1.73 5.48 18.52
N GLU A 102 1.05 4.36 18.28
CA GLU A 102 0.43 4.01 17.00
C GLU A 102 -0.68 4.98 16.60
N LYS A 103 -1.42 5.55 17.56
CA LYS A 103 -2.59 6.41 17.30
C LYS A 103 -2.29 7.58 16.37
N ARG A 104 -1.12 8.20 16.54
CA ARG A 104 -0.70 9.30 15.66
C ARG A 104 -0.61 8.84 14.21
N TRP A 105 0.00 7.69 13.98
CA TRP A 105 0.23 7.14 12.64
C TRP A 105 -1.06 6.58 12.02
N ILE A 106 -1.94 6.01 12.83
CA ILE A 106 -3.29 5.61 12.38
C ILE A 106 -4.09 6.83 11.91
N ASN A 107 -4.10 7.91 12.70
CA ASN A 107 -4.82 9.15 12.32
C ASN A 107 -4.22 9.81 11.08
N GLU A 108 -2.89 9.71 10.91
CA GLU A 108 -2.22 10.18 9.70
C GLU A 108 -2.71 9.41 8.47
N VAL A 109 -2.76 8.06 8.55
CA VAL A 109 -3.29 7.22 7.46
C VAL A 109 -4.78 7.48 7.20
N ASP A 110 -5.59 7.68 8.24
CA ASP A 110 -7.01 8.04 8.10
C ASP A 110 -7.18 9.34 7.31
N THR A 111 -6.36 10.34 7.63
CA THR A 111 -6.33 11.64 6.93
C THR A 111 -5.90 11.48 5.47
N ILE A 112 -4.81 10.77 5.19
CA ILE A 112 -4.27 10.57 3.83
C ILE A 112 -5.25 9.80 2.94
N SER A 113 -5.95 8.82 3.53
CA SER A 113 -6.90 7.95 2.85
C SER A 113 -8.32 8.52 2.77
N SER A 114 -8.57 9.69 3.37
CA SER A 114 -9.90 10.28 3.47
C SER A 114 -10.94 9.32 4.07
N GLY A 115 -10.52 8.52 5.07
CA GLY A 115 -11.35 7.52 5.73
C GLY A 115 -11.43 6.16 5.02
N ASN A 116 -10.83 5.99 3.84
CA ASN A 116 -10.78 4.70 3.14
C ASN A 116 -9.62 3.83 3.68
N MET A 117 -9.73 3.44 4.95
CA MET A 117 -8.75 2.56 5.57
C MET A 117 -9.37 1.44 6.39
N ALA A 118 -8.63 0.32 6.46
CA ALA A 118 -8.92 -0.78 7.37
C ALA A 118 -7.78 -0.93 8.40
N LEU A 119 -8.14 -1.13 9.66
CA LEU A 119 -7.20 -1.42 10.74
C LEU A 119 -7.21 -2.91 11.04
N VAL A 120 -6.06 -3.57 10.91
CA VAL A 120 -5.91 -5.00 11.23
C VAL A 120 -5.15 -5.14 12.55
N PRO A 121 -5.74 -5.82 13.55
CA PRO A 121 -5.07 -6.02 14.83
C PRO A 121 -3.86 -6.94 14.69
N TRP A 122 -2.92 -6.82 15.62
CA TRP A 122 -1.84 -7.79 15.76
C TRP A 122 -2.37 -9.14 16.26
N PHE A 123 -1.85 -10.22 15.68
CA PHE A 123 -2.12 -11.60 16.09
C PHE A 123 -0.86 -12.24 16.68
N ASN A 124 -1.03 -13.02 17.74
CA ASN A 124 0.08 -13.72 18.43
C ASN A 124 0.54 -15.00 17.72
N GLN A 125 -0.07 -15.33 16.60
CA GLN A 125 0.21 -16.52 15.81
C GLN A 125 0.05 -16.17 14.34
N ASP A 126 0.77 -16.89 13.48
CA ASP A 126 0.63 -16.74 12.05
C ASP A 126 -0.80 -17.03 11.59
N LEU A 127 -1.28 -16.17 10.71
CA LEU A 127 -2.59 -16.29 10.09
C LEU A 127 -2.49 -17.29 8.94
N GLN A 128 -2.84 -18.54 9.23
CA GLN A 128 -2.82 -19.64 8.25
C GLN A 128 -4.17 -20.37 8.25
N GLY A 129 -4.50 -20.98 7.11
CA GLY A 129 -5.70 -21.81 6.95
C GLY A 129 -6.99 -21.08 7.37
N ASP A 130 -7.76 -21.69 8.25
CA ASP A 130 -9.07 -21.14 8.66
C ASP A 130 -8.95 -19.84 9.47
N LYS A 131 -7.81 -19.58 10.14
CA LYS A 131 -7.56 -18.32 10.85
C LYS A 131 -7.44 -17.15 9.87
N LEU A 132 -6.79 -17.38 8.74
CA LEU A 132 -6.72 -16.39 7.65
C LEU A 132 -8.12 -16.17 7.04
N ARG A 133 -8.88 -17.25 6.82
CA ARG A 133 -10.26 -17.15 6.29
C ARG A 133 -11.20 -16.36 7.19
N ALA A 134 -11.02 -16.44 8.50
CA ALA A 134 -11.84 -15.71 9.47
C ALA A 134 -11.74 -14.18 9.30
N LEU A 135 -10.62 -13.66 8.77
CA LEU A 135 -10.43 -12.21 8.55
C LEU A 135 -11.32 -11.64 7.43
N TYR A 136 -11.73 -12.46 6.46
CA TYR A 136 -12.53 -12.01 5.31
C TYR A 136 -14.05 -12.18 5.50
N ARG A 137 -14.48 -12.69 6.66
CA ARG A 137 -15.89 -13.01 6.96
C ARG A 137 -16.52 -12.10 8.03
N ALA A 138 -15.74 -11.17 8.58
CA ALA A 138 -16.18 -10.19 9.57
C ALA A 138 -16.58 -8.89 8.87
#